data_AF-B6WTX3-F1
#
_entry.id   AF-B6WTX3-F1
#
_cell.length_a   1.000
_cell.length_b   1.000
_cell.length_c   1.000
_cell.angle_alpha   90.00
_cell.angle_beta   90.00
_cell.angle_gamma   90.00
#
_symmetry.space_group_name_H-M   'P 1'
#
loop_
_entity.id
_entity.type
_entity.pdbx_description
1 polymer ?
#
loop_
_entity_poly.entity_id
_entity_poly.type
_entity_poly.pdbx_seq_one_letter_code
_entity_poly.pdbx_strand_id
1 'polypeptide(L)'
;MGKLTRFGVSLDEELLEPFDALCAVKGYSNRSEAIRDLIRKALVAEEWQQADGQGAGTLTLVYDHHKNDLARRLTQMQHDEHDIIIATLHVHLDHHNCLEVLILKGEAARVRALADKLISCKGVKHGTFSGTTTGQDLA
;
A
#
# COMPACT_ATOMS: atom_id res chain seq x y z
N MET A 1 25.62 3.20 -1.25
CA MET A 1 25.51 1.74 -1.40
C MET A 1 26.01 1.09 -0.13
N GLY A 2 25.13 0.46 0.64
CA GLY A 2 25.49 -0.24 1.88
C GLY A 2 26.41 -1.43 1.60
N LYS A 3 27.24 -1.80 2.59
CA LYS A 3 28.13 -2.95 2.52
C LYS A 3 27.29 -4.23 2.53
N LEU A 4 27.46 -5.11 1.54
CA LEU A 4 26.79 -6.41 1.49
C LEU A 4 27.37 -7.36 2.56
N THR A 5 26.51 -7.89 3.43
CA THR A 5 26.87 -8.88 4.45
C THR A 5 26.26 -10.23 4.09
N ARG A 6 27.05 -11.30 4.19
CA ARG A 6 26.59 -12.68 3.99
C ARG A 6 26.31 -13.32 5.34
N PHE A 7 25.15 -13.95 5.47
CA PHE A 7 24.76 -14.76 6.61
C PHE A 7 24.16 -16.08 6.12
N GLY A 8 24.21 -17.12 6.97
CA GLY A 8 23.59 -18.42 6.70
C GLY A 8 22.22 -18.53 7.37
N VAL A 9 21.30 -19.25 6.72
CA VAL A 9 19.97 -19.58 7.25
C VAL A 9 19.72 -21.07 7.03
N SER A 10 19.13 -21.71 8.03
CA SER A 10 18.67 -23.11 7.97
C SER A 10 17.16 -23.14 7.81
N LEU A 11 16.67 -23.98 6.89
CA LEU A 11 15.26 -24.15 6.55
C LEU A 11 15.00 -25.64 6.36
N ASP A 12 13.81 -26.10 6.72
CA ASP A 12 13.34 -27.45 6.40
C ASP A 12 13.27 -27.63 4.89
N GLU A 13 13.66 -28.81 4.40
CA GLU A 13 13.69 -29.11 2.96
C GLU A 13 12.29 -28.97 2.34
N GLU A 14 11.26 -29.44 3.05
CA GLU A 14 9.85 -29.32 2.67
C GLU A 14 9.37 -27.87 2.54
N LEU A 15 10.07 -26.91 3.17
CA LEU A 15 9.79 -25.48 3.06
C LEU A 15 10.62 -24.81 1.96
N LEU A 16 11.82 -25.32 1.68
CA LEU A 16 12.71 -24.78 0.67
C LEU A 16 12.16 -25.00 -0.75
N GLU A 17 11.63 -26.18 -1.05
CA GLU A 17 11.05 -26.50 -2.35
C GLU A 17 9.92 -25.53 -2.79
N PRO A 18 8.86 -25.29 -1.98
CA PRO A 18 7.82 -24.34 -2.36
C PRO A 18 8.34 -22.89 -2.42
N PHE A 19 9.35 -22.54 -1.61
CA PHE A 19 9.98 -21.23 -1.70
C PHE A 19 10.73 -21.02 -3.03
N ASP A 20 11.45 -22.02 -3.51
CA ASP A 20 12.12 -21.97 -4.81
C ASP A 20 11.12 -21.90 -5.97
N ALA A 21 10.02 -22.67 -5.89
CA ALA A 21 8.93 -22.58 -6.85
C ALA A 21 8.31 -21.19 -6.88
N LEU A 22 8.07 -20.58 -5.71
CA LEU A 22 7.61 -19.20 -5.60
C LEU A 22 8.61 -18.20 -6.21
N CYS A 23 9.91 -18.42 -5.98
CA CYS A 23 10.97 -17.56 -6.55
C CYS A 23 10.94 -17.57 -8.08
N ALA A 24 10.78 -18.75 -8.68
CA ALA A 24 10.70 -18.92 -10.13
C ALA A 24 9.45 -18.24 -10.71
N VAL A 25 8.27 -18.46 -10.09
CA VAL A 25 7.01 -17.86 -10.56
C VAL A 25 7.03 -16.33 -10.46
N LYS A 26 7.64 -15.78 -9.40
CA LYS A 26 7.77 -14.33 -9.22
C LYS A 26 8.94 -13.70 -9.98
N GLY A 27 9.76 -14.51 -10.67
CA GLY A 27 10.85 -14.03 -11.51
C GLY A 27 12.06 -13.48 -10.74
N TYR A 28 12.30 -13.92 -9.51
CA TYR A 28 13.51 -13.51 -8.78
C TYR A 28 14.77 -14.14 -9.40
N SER A 29 15.85 -13.37 -9.50
CA SER A 29 17.11 -13.83 -10.07
C SER A 29 17.90 -14.77 -9.15
N ASN A 30 17.67 -14.69 -7.84
CA ASN A 30 18.25 -15.58 -6.82
C ASN A 30 17.43 -15.54 -5.52
N ARG A 31 17.63 -16.54 -4.65
CA ARG A 31 16.98 -16.63 -3.33
C ARG A 31 17.25 -15.41 -2.44
N SER A 32 18.44 -14.80 -2.53
CA SER A 32 18.79 -13.63 -1.70
C SER A 32 17.95 -12.40 -2.03
N GLU A 33 17.54 -12.20 -3.29
CA GLU A 33 16.59 -11.15 -3.66
C GLU A 33 15.20 -11.40 -3.07
N ALA A 34 14.72 -12.64 -3.17
CA ALA A 34 13.43 -13.02 -2.61
C ALA A 34 13.41 -12.86 -1.08
N ILE A 35 14.46 -13.33 -0.39
CA ILE A 35 14.63 -13.15 1.06
C ILE A 35 14.69 -11.66 1.42
N ARG A 36 15.41 -10.85 0.64
CA ARG A 36 15.50 -9.40 0.91
C ARG A 36 14.15 -8.71 0.77
N ASP A 37 13.37 -9.08 -0.24
CA ASP A 37 12.01 -8.54 -0.41
C ASP A 37 11.07 -8.99 0.72
N LEU A 38 11.18 -10.24 1.18
CA LEU A 38 10.44 -10.72 2.35
C LEU A 38 10.81 -9.96 3.63
N ILE A 39 12.12 -9.73 3.87
CA ILE A 39 12.60 -8.96 5.01
C ILE A 39 12.05 -7.53 4.94
N ARG A 40 12.16 -6.86 3.79
CA ARG A 40 11.61 -5.50 3.62
C ARG A 40 10.11 -5.46 3.87
N LYS A 41 9.35 -6.42 3.34
CA LYS A 41 7.90 -6.52 3.59
C LYS A 41 7.58 -6.67 5.07
N ALA A 42 8.34 -7.47 5.80
CA ALA A 42 8.17 -7.63 7.24
C ALA A 42 8.50 -6.32 8.00
N LEU A 43 9.58 -5.64 7.64
CA LEU A 43 9.96 -4.34 8.24
C LEU A 43 8.91 -3.26 7.96
N VAL A 44 8.40 -3.17 6.73
CA VAL A 44 7.29 -2.26 6.39
C VAL A 44 6.05 -2.59 7.23
N ALA A 45 5.68 -3.86 7.36
CA ALA A 45 4.52 -4.23 8.17
C ALA A 45 4.68 -3.80 9.64
N GLU A 46 5.89 -3.89 10.19
CA GLU A 46 6.23 -3.42 11.54
C GLU A 46 6.19 -1.88 11.64
N GLU A 47 6.73 -1.14 10.66
CA GLU A 47 6.64 0.34 10.58
C GLU A 47 5.19 0.81 10.72
N TRP A 48 4.24 0.09 10.10
CA TRP A 48 2.81 0.39 10.15
C TRP A 48 2.13 0.00 11.48
N GLN A 49 2.75 -0.83 12.33
CA GLN A 49 2.25 -1.15 13.67
C GLN A 49 2.70 -0.13 14.72
N GLN A 50 3.78 0.61 14.47
CA GLN A 50 4.28 1.62 15.38
C GLN A 50 3.40 2.88 15.31
N ALA A 51 2.80 3.26 16.44
CA ALA A 51 1.83 4.35 16.51
C ALA A 51 2.38 5.71 16.02
N ASP A 52 3.67 5.95 16.21
CA ASP A 52 4.33 7.23 15.88
C ASP A 52 5.07 7.22 14.52
N GLY A 53 4.94 6.15 13.73
CA GLY A 53 5.65 5.96 12.47
C GLY A 53 5.13 6.84 11.33
N GLN A 54 6.04 7.34 10.48
CA GLN A 54 5.67 7.96 9.20
C GLN A 54 5.52 6.90 8.11
N GLY A 55 4.38 6.89 7.41
CA GLY A 55 4.08 5.95 6.34
C GLY A 55 3.77 6.66 5.03
N ALA A 56 3.86 5.92 3.93
CA ALA A 56 3.34 6.31 2.63
C ALA A 56 2.46 5.20 2.07
N GLY A 57 1.49 5.50 1.23
CA GLY A 57 0.63 4.45 0.69
C GLY A 57 -0.23 4.93 -0.46
N THR A 58 -0.94 3.98 -1.07
CA THR A 58 -1.95 4.27 -2.08
C THR A 58 -3.31 3.76 -1.63
N LEU A 59 -4.33 4.58 -1.85
CA LEU A 59 -5.72 4.19 -1.70
C LEU A 59 -6.35 4.14 -3.08
N THR A 60 -6.86 2.97 -3.47
CA THR A 60 -7.61 2.80 -4.71
C THR A 60 -9.09 2.67 -4.39
N LEU A 61 -9.94 3.51 -5.00
CA LEU A 61 -11.39 3.50 -4.88
C LEU A 61 -12.04 3.23 -6.24
N VAL A 62 -13.16 2.52 -6.22
CA VAL A 62 -14.07 2.38 -7.37
C VAL A 62 -15.46 2.79 -6.93
N TYR A 63 -16.08 3.71 -7.68
CA TYR A 63 -17.42 4.19 -7.37
C TYR A 63 -18.17 4.69 -8.61
N ASP A 64 -19.48 4.91 -8.44
CA ASP A 64 -20.35 5.46 -9.47
C ASP A 64 -20.51 6.98 -9.29
N HIS A 65 -20.01 7.78 -10.23
CA HIS A 65 -20.02 9.24 -10.11
C HIS A 65 -21.41 9.86 -10.31
N HIS A 66 -22.37 9.13 -10.86
CA HIS A 66 -23.76 9.60 -11.00
C HIS A 66 -24.56 9.46 -9.69
N LYS A 67 -24.06 8.70 -8.71
CA LYS A 67 -24.82 8.35 -7.51
C LYS A 67 -24.52 9.24 -6.32
N ASN A 68 -25.59 9.72 -5.68
CA ASN A 68 -25.62 10.20 -4.30
C ASN A 68 -24.58 11.28 -3.98
N ASP A 69 -24.27 12.18 -4.92
CA ASP A 69 -23.32 13.28 -4.69
C ASP A 69 -21.97 12.79 -4.13
N LEU A 70 -21.60 11.54 -4.45
CA LEU A 70 -20.48 10.86 -3.83
C LEU A 70 -19.16 11.52 -4.21
N ALA A 71 -18.99 11.88 -5.48
CA ALA A 71 -17.79 12.56 -5.96
C ALA A 71 -17.51 13.82 -5.13
N ARG A 72 -18.52 14.67 -4.92
CA ARG A 72 -18.37 15.89 -4.11
C ARG A 72 -18.01 15.58 -2.65
N ARG A 73 -18.64 14.57 -2.05
CA ARG A 73 -18.34 14.15 -0.67
C ARG A 73 -16.92 13.60 -0.54
N LEU A 74 -16.45 12.81 -1.50
CA LEU A 74 -15.08 12.32 -1.57
C LEU A 74 -14.10 13.49 -1.70
N THR A 75 -14.34 14.42 -2.63
CA THR A 75 -13.50 15.61 -2.79
C THR A 75 -13.45 16.45 -1.52
N GLN A 76 -14.57 16.64 -0.81
CA GLN A 76 -14.58 17.39 0.45
C GLN A 76 -13.74 16.69 1.53
N MET A 77 -13.91 15.38 1.72
CA MET A 77 -13.11 14.63 2.69
C MET A 77 -11.62 14.64 2.35
N GLN A 78 -11.28 14.64 1.05
CA GLN A 78 -9.91 14.78 0.59
C GLN A 78 -9.35 16.19 0.88
N HIS A 79 -10.14 17.23 0.65
CA HIS A 79 -9.74 18.61 0.96
C HIS A 79 -9.50 18.82 2.45
N ASP A 80 -10.31 18.21 3.32
CA ASP A 80 -10.16 18.32 4.77
C ASP A 80 -8.82 17.72 5.26
N GLU A 81 -8.24 16.76 4.52
CA GLU A 81 -6.99 16.06 4.85
C GLU A 81 -5.90 16.30 3.77
N HIS A 82 -5.88 17.51 3.20
CA HIS A 82 -4.93 17.96 2.18
C HIS A 82 -3.45 17.85 2.57
N ASP A 83 -3.13 17.77 3.86
CA ASP A 83 -1.77 17.60 4.37
C ASP A 83 -1.27 16.15 4.24
N ILE A 84 -2.19 15.17 4.18
CA ILE A 84 -1.87 13.76 4.00
C ILE A 84 -1.89 13.36 2.53
N ILE A 85 -2.81 13.94 1.74
CA ILE A 85 -3.00 13.58 0.32
C ILE A 85 -2.02 14.37 -0.54
N ILE A 86 -1.05 13.67 -1.13
CA ILE A 86 -0.07 14.27 -2.03
C ILE A 86 -0.69 14.55 -3.40
N ALA A 87 -1.41 13.57 -3.94
CA ALA A 87 -1.99 13.64 -5.27
C ALA A 87 -3.11 12.61 -5.42
N THR A 88 -3.99 12.87 -6.38
CA THR A 88 -5.09 11.98 -6.74
C THR A 88 -5.15 11.82 -8.25
N LEU A 89 -5.24 10.57 -8.73
CA LEU A 89 -5.48 10.24 -10.12
C LEU A 89 -6.91 9.72 -10.26
N HIS A 90 -7.69 10.31 -11.16
CA HIS A 90 -9.05 9.89 -11.48
C HIS A 90 -9.14 9.38 -12.92
N VAL A 91 -9.75 8.22 -13.10
CA VAL A 91 -9.95 7.57 -14.41
C VAL A 91 -11.40 7.16 -14.56
N HIS A 92 -12.04 7.58 -15.67
CA HIS A 92 -13.35 7.05 -16.05
C HIS A 92 -13.17 5.65 -16.66
N LEU A 93 -13.68 4.62 -15.98
CA LEU A 93 -13.64 3.24 -16.47
C LEU A 93 -14.73 3.01 -17.53
N ASP A 94 -15.89 3.62 -17.30
CA ASP A 94 -17.03 3.62 -18.22
C ASP A 94 -17.94 4.83 -17.90
N HIS A 95 -19.13 4.86 -18.52
CA HIS A 95 -20.10 5.95 -18.34
C HIS A 95 -20.53 6.16 -16.88
N HIS A 96 -20.47 5.14 -16.02
CA HIS A 96 -20.90 5.22 -14.63
C HIS A 96 -19.73 5.15 -13.65
N ASN A 97 -18.75 4.30 -13.93
CA ASN A 97 -17.71 3.94 -12.98
C ASN A 97 -16.46 4.81 -13.11
N CYS A 98 -15.93 5.21 -11.97
CA CYS A 98 -14.65 5.86 -11.83
C CYS A 98 -13.73 5.02 -10.96
N LEU A 99 -12.45 5.01 -11.33
CA LEU A 99 -11.35 4.53 -10.52
C LEU A 99 -10.55 5.73 -10.06
N GLU A 100 -10.30 5.82 -8.77
CA GLU A 100 -9.55 6.91 -8.17
C GLU A 100 -8.41 6.33 -7.34
N VAL A 101 -7.19 6.83 -7.55
CA VAL A 101 -5.99 6.43 -6.80
C VAL A 101 -5.43 7.64 -6.08
N LEU A 102 -5.44 7.61 -4.75
CA LEU A 102 -4.89 8.65 -3.90
C LEU A 102 -3.51 8.22 -3.40
N ILE A 103 -2.53 9.11 -3.52
CA ILE A 103 -1.19 8.96 -2.97
C ILE A 103 -1.18 9.66 -1.61
N LEU A 104 -0.91 8.90 -0.55
CA LEU A 104 -0.98 9.34 0.84
C LEU A 104 0.40 9.30 1.49
N LYS A 105 0.72 10.29 2.33
CA LYS A 105 1.92 10.30 3.17
C LYS A 105 1.66 11.06 4.46
N GLY A 106 2.10 10.50 5.59
CA GLY A 106 1.98 11.15 6.89
C GLY A 106 2.13 10.14 8.02
N GLU A 107 1.64 10.49 9.20
CA GLU A 107 1.56 9.57 10.34
C GLU A 107 0.71 8.34 9.96
N ALA A 108 1.26 7.14 10.16
CA ALA A 108 0.66 5.89 9.69
C ALA A 108 -0.78 5.70 10.20
N ALA A 109 -1.04 6.05 11.46
CA ALA A 109 -2.37 6.00 12.07
C ALA A 109 -3.35 6.95 11.37
N ARG A 110 -2.96 8.20 11.09
CA ARG A 110 -3.79 9.17 10.36
C ARG A 110 -4.05 8.74 8.92
N VAL A 111 -3.03 8.25 8.21
CA VAL A 111 -3.17 7.73 6.84
C VAL A 111 -4.17 6.57 6.82
N ARG A 112 -4.05 5.63 7.76
CA ARG A 112 -4.95 4.48 7.86
C ARG A 112 -6.37 4.91 8.16
N ALA A 113 -6.56 5.81 9.13
CA ALA A 113 -7.87 6.32 9.49
C ALA A 113 -8.56 7.05 8.32
N LEU A 114 -7.82 7.86 7.56
CA LEU A 114 -8.33 8.50 6.34
C LEU A 114 -8.73 7.47 5.28
N ALA A 115 -7.89 6.46 5.05
CA ALA A 115 -8.20 5.38 4.11
C ALA A 115 -9.49 4.65 4.50
N ASP A 116 -9.62 4.22 5.76
CA ASP A 116 -10.81 3.53 6.26
C ASP A 116 -12.07 4.41 6.17
N LYS A 117 -11.96 5.72 6.44
CA LYS A 117 -13.05 6.72 6.29
C LYS A 117 -13.50 6.86 4.83
N LEU A 118 -12.57 6.94 3.88
CA LEU A 118 -12.90 7.04 2.45
C LEU A 118 -13.50 5.74 1.91
N ILE A 119 -12.95 4.59 2.28
CA ILE A 119 -13.45 3.25 1.87
C ILE A 119 -14.88 3.03 2.37
N SER A 120 -15.16 3.42 3.62
CA SER A 120 -16.49 3.24 4.22
C SER A 120 -17.54 4.26 3.77
N CYS A 121 -17.17 5.22 2.91
CA CYS A 121 -18.11 6.22 2.42
C CYS A 121 -19.23 5.58 1.59
N LYS A 122 -20.49 5.87 1.97
CA LYS A 122 -21.67 5.32 1.31
C LYS A 122 -21.68 5.65 -0.20
N GLY A 123 -21.56 4.60 -1.00
CA GLY A 123 -21.57 4.64 -2.46
C GLY A 123 -20.24 4.23 -3.11
N VAL A 124 -19.17 4.11 -2.32
CA VAL A 124 -17.96 3.42 -2.74
C VAL A 124 -18.30 1.93 -2.97
N LYS A 125 -17.99 1.42 -4.16
CA LYS A 125 -18.24 0.02 -4.54
C LYS A 125 -17.12 -0.89 -4.06
N HIS A 126 -15.89 -0.40 -4.17
CA HIS A 126 -14.69 -1.10 -3.73
C HIS A 126 -13.64 -0.08 -3.29
N GLY A 127 -12.87 -0.43 -2.27
CA GLY A 127 -11.75 0.35 -1.81
C GLY A 127 -10.67 -0.57 -1.24
N THR A 128 -9.41 -0.29 -1.57
CA THR A 128 -8.26 -1.02 -1.02
C THR A 128 -7.13 -0.07 -0.71
N PHE A 129 -6.52 -0.26 0.46
CA PHE A 129 -5.38 0.52 0.91
C PHE A 129 -4.11 -0.35 0.88
N SER A 130 -3.07 0.15 0.23
CA SER A 130 -1.74 -0.45 0.23
C SER A 130 -0.76 0.47 0.95
N GLY A 131 -0.45 0.12 2.19
CA GLY A 131 0.60 0.76 2.97
C GLY A 131 1.98 0.35 2.47
N THR A 132 2.89 1.31 2.45
CA THR A 132 4.30 1.13 2.13
C THR A 132 5.15 2.07 3.01
N THR A 133 6.44 2.12 2.74
CA THR A 133 7.40 2.94 3.48
C THR A 133 7.64 4.29 2.81
N THR A 134 8.13 5.26 3.57
CA THR A 134 8.73 6.48 2.99
C THR A 134 10.13 6.22 2.40
N GLY A 135 10.71 5.04 2.67
CA GLY A 135 12.05 4.65 2.26
C GLY A 135 13.18 5.22 3.14
N GLN A 136 12.85 5.98 4.19
CA GLN A 136 13.86 6.58 5.08
C GLN A 136 14.44 5.57 6.06
N ASP A 137 13.63 4.61 6.52
CA ASP A 137 14.00 3.63 7.56
C ASP A 137 14.41 2.26 6.99
N LEU A 138 14.40 2.09 5.66
CA LEU A 138 14.83 0.89 4.96
C LEU A 138 16.20 1.09 4.29
N ALA A 139 17.28 0.72 5.00
CA ALA A 139 18.64 0.68 4.47
C ALA A 139 18.96 -0.65 3.76
#